data_AF-A0AAD5BN50-F1
#
_entry.id   AF-A0AAD5BN50-F1
#
_cell.length_a   1.000
_cell.length_b   1.000
_cell.length_c   1.000
_cell.angle_alpha   90.00
_cell.angle_beta   90.00
_cell.angle_gamma   90.00
#
_symmetry.space_group_name_H-M   'P 1'
#
loop_
_entity.id
_entity.type
_entity.pdbx_description
1 polymer ?
#
loop_
_entity_poly.entity_id
_entity_poly.type
_entity_poly.pdbx_seq_one_letter_code
_entity_poly.pdbx_strand_id
1 'polypeptide(L)'
;MLLYAYYTGPLPTGLKLLLWDPELGILGVRYIQLHAGLQAHANAAYLAANQGLSVTDAVMEALNKSRINNQRTKKILIESSDSAVLKLFKARSNWHELVYEVNENIRDALTSTIADISKFANSVIIGKESVYPRSKRFLGDQTDVVAKFHAFKLPVYVQLFENDFVSLPRDFHLDPYVEINTYVNGVGVNGVITSYPSTACRYRRNRCLGLPADETPPFMTPVVPGQLYSLMTPEQMPPAMAPNPILRDADVAQGPIPPSRILSPPPGNRTAPPPRASPSGQPPATVMGILFSIVFVVGTTVLENGREEVTDDSEEEAKSGSEIGFPPC
;
A
#
# COMPACT_ATOMS: atom_id res chain seq x y z
N MET A 1 10.88 0.70 -22.22
CA MET A 1 9.47 0.52 -22.63
C MET A 1 8.72 -0.16 -21.48
N LEU A 2 8.08 0.62 -20.61
CA LEU A 2 7.28 0.12 -19.49
C LEU A 2 5.83 0.01 -19.95
N LEU A 3 5.30 -1.21 -20.03
CA LEU A 3 3.90 -1.47 -20.29
C LEU A 3 3.10 -1.18 -19.01
N TYR A 4 2.31 -0.12 -19.04
CA TYR A 4 1.29 0.19 -18.04
C TYR A 4 0.07 -0.69 -18.32
N ALA A 5 -0.37 -1.48 -17.33
CA ALA A 5 -1.66 -2.13 -17.37
C ALA A 5 -2.43 -1.63 -16.14
N TYR A 6 -3.34 -0.69 -16.38
CA TYR A 6 -4.37 -0.33 -15.41
C TYR A 6 -5.46 -1.41 -15.47
N TYR A 7 -5.87 -1.91 -14.30
CA TYR A 7 -7.11 -2.65 -14.19
C TYR A 7 -7.91 -2.10 -13.01
N THR A 8 -9.11 -1.63 -13.30
CA THR A 8 -10.08 -1.12 -12.34
C THR A 8 -11.10 -2.22 -12.04
N GLY A 9 -11.06 -2.80 -10.83
CA GLY A 9 -12.00 -3.82 -10.34
C GLY A 9 -11.75 -4.17 -8.87
N PRO A 10 -12.74 -4.71 -8.12
CA PRO A 10 -12.73 -4.70 -6.65
C PRO A 10 -11.73 -5.71 -6.06
N LEU A 11 -11.02 -5.26 -5.02
CA LEU A 11 -9.84 -5.90 -4.40
C LEU A 11 -10.20 -6.81 -3.23
N PRO A 12 -9.51 -7.96 -3.12
CA PRO A 12 -8.79 -8.22 -1.87
C PRO A 12 -7.50 -9.05 -2.01
N THR A 13 -6.43 -8.70 -1.27
CA THR A 13 -5.44 -9.59 -0.58
C THR A 13 -4.20 -8.79 -0.11
N GLY A 14 -3.62 -9.20 1.03
CA GLY A 14 -2.61 -8.46 1.82
C GLY A 14 -1.16 -8.94 1.67
N LEU A 15 -0.65 -9.00 0.44
CA LEU A 15 0.79 -8.99 0.17
C LEU A 15 1.02 -8.07 -1.03
N LYS A 16 1.81 -7.01 -0.86
CA LYS A 16 2.10 -6.08 -1.96
C LYS A 16 3.43 -6.49 -2.61
N LEU A 17 3.41 -6.74 -3.92
CA LEU A 17 4.65 -6.84 -4.67
C LEU A 17 5.07 -5.44 -5.09
N LEU A 18 6.25 -5.02 -4.64
CA LEU A 18 6.81 -3.75 -5.07
C LEU A 18 7.84 -4.04 -6.16
N LEU A 19 7.69 -3.39 -7.31
CA LEU A 19 8.72 -3.43 -8.33
C LEU A 19 9.61 -2.22 -8.13
N TRP A 20 10.88 -2.48 -7.79
CA TRP A 20 11.90 -1.44 -7.78
C TRP A 20 12.47 -1.27 -9.17
N ASP A 21 12.36 -0.06 -9.69
CA ASP A 21 13.03 0.36 -10.91
C ASP A 21 14.26 1.21 -10.53
N PRO A 22 15.49 0.73 -10.75
CA PRO A 22 16.70 1.48 -10.42
C PRO A 22 16.85 2.78 -11.24
N GLU A 23 16.23 2.89 -12.43
CA GLU A 23 16.21 4.11 -13.24
C GLU A 23 15.20 5.14 -12.71
N LEU A 24 14.15 4.69 -12.01
CA LEU A 24 13.11 5.56 -11.43
C LEU A 24 13.19 5.73 -9.91
N GLY A 25 13.97 4.93 -9.16
CA GLY A 25 14.16 4.98 -7.70
C GLY A 25 12.92 5.38 -6.88
N ILE A 26 11.77 4.92 -7.37
CA ILE A 26 10.44 5.09 -6.83
C ILE A 26 9.87 3.68 -6.81
N LEU A 27 9.34 3.27 -5.67
CA LEU A 27 8.64 1.99 -5.55
C LEU A 27 7.27 2.14 -6.20
N GLY A 28 7.14 1.64 -7.43
CA GLY A 28 5.84 1.41 -8.03
C GLY A 28 5.19 0.21 -7.35
N VAL A 29 4.08 0.42 -6.65
CA VAL A 29 3.27 -0.68 -6.10
C VAL A 29 2.60 -1.40 -7.27
N ARG A 30 2.96 -2.66 -7.53
CA ARG A 30 2.17 -3.52 -8.43
C ARG A 30 1.40 -4.52 -7.58
N TYR A 31 0.10 -4.32 -7.47
CA TYR A 31 -0.80 -5.35 -6.96
C TYR A 31 -0.83 -6.51 -7.97
N ILE A 32 -0.21 -7.65 -7.63
CA ILE A 32 -0.49 -8.89 -8.37
C ILE A 32 -1.82 -9.41 -7.85
N GLN A 33 -2.87 -9.24 -8.65
CA GLN A 33 -4.22 -9.75 -8.39
C GLN A 33 -4.22 -11.28 -8.50
N LEU A 34 -4.12 -12.00 -7.38
CA LEU A 34 -4.47 -13.43 -7.32
C LEU A 34 -5.98 -13.55 -7.09
N HIS A 35 -6.66 -14.30 -7.97
CA HIS A 35 -8.11 -14.42 -7.96
C HIS A 35 -8.62 -15.17 -6.73
N ALA A 36 -9.19 -14.47 -5.75
CA ALA A 36 -10.25 -14.97 -4.87
C ALA A 36 -10.81 -13.82 -4.03
N GLY A 37 -12.12 -13.59 -4.09
CA GLY A 37 -12.79 -12.57 -3.28
C GLY A 37 -12.87 -12.97 -1.81
N LEU A 38 -12.07 -12.32 -0.95
CA LEU A 38 -12.37 -12.13 0.47
C LEU A 38 -11.53 -10.97 1.05
N GLN A 39 -12.19 -9.87 1.41
CA GLN A 39 -11.56 -8.71 2.06
C GLN A 39 -11.12 -9.11 3.48
N ALA A 40 -9.83 -9.37 3.64
CA ALA A 40 -9.15 -9.46 4.93
C ALA A 40 -7.79 -8.80 4.77
N HIS A 41 -7.41 -7.94 5.73
CA HIS A 41 -6.00 -7.74 6.03
C HIS A 41 -5.41 -9.14 6.20
N ALA A 42 -4.67 -9.63 5.20
CA ALA A 42 -4.42 -11.05 5.04
C ALA A 42 -3.44 -11.52 6.10
N ASN A 43 -3.96 -11.97 7.23
CA ASN A 43 -3.16 -12.64 8.23
C ASN A 43 -2.75 -14.01 7.65
N ALA A 44 -1.48 -14.15 7.29
CA ALA A 44 -0.95 -15.38 6.71
C ALA A 44 -1.16 -16.59 7.62
N ALA A 45 -1.06 -16.40 8.94
CA ALA A 45 -1.35 -17.44 9.92
C ALA A 45 -2.84 -17.83 9.92
N TYR A 46 -3.75 -16.88 9.74
CA TYR A 46 -5.19 -17.17 9.60
C TYR A 46 -5.50 -18.00 8.35
N LEU A 47 -4.93 -17.62 7.19
CA LEU A 47 -5.14 -18.34 5.93
C LEU A 47 -4.58 -19.77 5.99
N ALA A 48 -3.41 -19.93 6.60
CA ALA A 48 -2.82 -21.25 6.78
C ALA A 48 -3.65 -22.12 7.72
N ALA A 49 -4.05 -21.59 8.88
CA ALA A 49 -4.78 -22.35 9.90
C ALA A 49 -6.22 -22.70 9.47
N ASN A 50 -6.95 -21.77 8.86
CA ASN A 50 -8.40 -21.89 8.67
C ASN A 50 -8.81 -22.24 7.24
N GLN A 51 -7.97 -21.93 6.26
CA GLN A 51 -8.28 -22.16 4.84
C GLN A 51 -7.34 -23.18 4.19
N GLY A 52 -6.30 -23.64 4.92
CA GLY A 52 -5.28 -24.52 4.35
C GLY A 52 -4.49 -23.87 3.21
N LEU A 53 -4.51 -22.53 3.12
CA LEU A 53 -3.85 -21.76 2.07
C LEU A 53 -2.54 -21.18 2.60
N SER A 54 -1.44 -21.47 1.90
CA SER A 54 -0.14 -20.88 2.19
C SER A 54 0.12 -19.70 1.26
N VAL A 55 0.09 -18.49 1.83
CA VAL A 55 0.42 -17.26 1.10
C VAL A 55 1.83 -17.34 0.52
N THR A 56 2.78 -17.86 1.30
CA THR A 56 4.18 -17.98 0.87
C THR A 56 4.37 -18.96 -0.29
N ASP A 57 3.65 -20.08 -0.30
CA ASP A 57 3.71 -21.04 -1.41
C ASP A 57 3.10 -20.44 -2.68
N ALA A 58 1.91 -19.84 -2.56
CA ALA A 58 1.21 -19.24 -3.68
C ALA A 58 2.04 -18.13 -4.35
N VAL A 59 2.68 -17.27 -3.55
CA VAL A 59 3.52 -16.17 -4.05
C VAL A 59 4.78 -16.71 -4.72
N MET A 60 5.49 -17.66 -4.10
CA MET A 60 6.67 -18.27 -4.71
C MET A 60 6.32 -19.00 -6.01
N GLU A 61 5.20 -19.69 -6.07
CA GLU A 61 4.71 -20.35 -7.28
C GLU A 61 4.41 -19.32 -8.39
N ALA A 62 3.70 -18.24 -8.05
CA ALA A 62 3.41 -17.16 -8.98
C ALA A 62 4.69 -16.50 -9.52
N LEU A 63 5.66 -16.22 -8.63
CA LEU A 63 6.96 -15.66 -9.02
C LEU A 63 7.72 -16.60 -9.96
N ASN A 64 7.77 -17.90 -9.64
CA ASN A 64 8.45 -18.91 -10.47
C ASN A 64 7.80 -19.09 -11.84
N LYS A 65 6.47 -18.99 -11.93
CA LYS A 65 5.74 -19.02 -13.22
C LYS A 65 5.88 -17.73 -14.01
N SER A 66 6.19 -16.62 -13.34
CA SER A 66 6.31 -15.32 -13.98
C SER A 66 7.58 -15.24 -14.83
N ARG A 67 7.52 -14.47 -15.93
CA ARG A 67 8.72 -14.07 -16.69
C ARG A 67 9.58 -13.05 -15.93
N ILE A 68 9.17 -12.60 -14.75
CA ILE A 68 9.86 -11.57 -13.96
C ILE A 68 11.20 -12.13 -13.44
N ASN A 69 11.23 -13.40 -13.02
CA ASN A 69 12.47 -14.07 -12.58
C ASN A 69 13.52 -14.19 -13.70
N ASN A 70 13.10 -14.09 -14.97
CA ASN A 70 14.00 -14.14 -16.13
C ASN A 70 14.59 -12.76 -16.48
N GLN A 71 14.07 -11.67 -15.88
CA GLN A 71 14.59 -10.31 -16.07
C GLN A 71 15.59 -9.97 -14.96
N ARG A 72 16.85 -10.43 -15.11
CA ARG A 72 17.94 -10.23 -14.12
C ARG A 72 18.24 -8.76 -13.78
N THR A 73 17.70 -7.80 -14.53
CA THR A 73 17.91 -6.36 -14.31
C THR A 73 16.92 -5.74 -13.33
N LYS A 74 15.85 -6.43 -12.95
CA LYS A 74 14.83 -5.89 -12.03
C LYS A 74 14.90 -6.61 -10.69
N LYS A 75 14.92 -5.83 -9.61
CA LYS A 75 14.90 -6.35 -8.24
C LYS A 75 13.44 -6.46 -7.77
N ILE A 76 13.06 -7.62 -7.26
CA ILE A 76 11.73 -7.87 -6.72
C ILE A 76 11.76 -7.58 -5.23
N LEU A 77 10.87 -6.71 -4.76
CA LEU A 77 10.68 -6.42 -3.35
C LEU A 77 9.41 -7.13 -2.86
N ILE A 78 9.55 -7.94 -1.82
CA ILE A 78 8.45 -8.59 -1.13
C ILE A 78 8.24 -7.85 0.18
N GLU A 79 7.10 -7.17 0.27
CA GLU A 79 6.71 -6.40 1.44
C GLU A 79 5.78 -7.22 2.33
N SER A 80 6.01 -7.16 3.64
CA SER A 80 5.06 -7.65 4.65
C SER A 80 5.28 -6.97 5.99
N SER A 81 4.20 -6.78 6.74
CA SER A 81 4.25 -6.42 8.16
C SER A 81 4.34 -7.61 9.12
N ASP A 82 4.35 -8.84 8.59
CA ASP A 82 4.52 -10.07 9.36
C ASP A 82 5.98 -10.56 9.29
N SER A 83 6.67 -10.53 10.43
CA SER A 83 8.08 -10.93 10.51
C SER A 83 8.26 -12.43 10.29
N ALA A 84 7.27 -13.27 10.62
CA ALA A 84 7.32 -14.69 10.36
C ALA A 84 7.18 -14.98 8.85
N VAL A 85 6.34 -14.23 8.13
CA VAL A 85 6.23 -14.32 6.66
C VAL A 85 7.58 -13.97 6.00
N LEU A 86 8.21 -12.87 6.38
CA LEU A 86 9.51 -12.48 5.81
C LEU A 86 10.60 -13.50 6.14
N LYS A 87 10.62 -14.06 7.35
CA LYS A 87 11.55 -15.15 7.71
C LYS A 87 11.35 -16.40 6.84
N LEU A 88 10.10 -16.76 6.52
CA LEU A 88 9.82 -17.88 5.61
C LEU A 88 10.33 -17.60 4.19
N PHE A 89 10.11 -16.39 3.66
CA PHE A 89 10.65 -16.03 2.34
C PHE A 89 12.18 -16.06 2.34
N LYS A 90 12.82 -15.53 3.39
CA LYS A 90 14.28 -15.54 3.55
C LYS A 90 14.85 -16.95 3.58
N ALA A 91 14.18 -17.89 4.23
CA ALA A 91 14.61 -19.28 4.30
C ALA A 91 14.48 -20.00 2.95
N ARG A 92 13.56 -19.57 2.08
CA ARG A 92 13.27 -20.20 0.78
C ARG A 92 14.07 -19.62 -0.37
N SER A 93 14.43 -18.34 -0.31
CA SER A 93 15.15 -17.65 -1.39
C SER A 93 15.93 -16.43 -0.88
N ASN A 94 17.12 -16.24 -1.42
CA ASN A 94 17.96 -15.06 -1.22
C ASN A 94 17.94 -14.08 -2.40
N TRP A 95 17.10 -14.31 -3.41
CA TRP A 95 17.04 -13.48 -4.63
C TRP A 95 16.15 -12.25 -4.47
N HIS A 96 15.20 -12.29 -3.54
CA HIS A 96 14.24 -11.22 -3.32
C HIS A 96 14.76 -10.26 -2.24
N GLU A 97 14.45 -8.98 -2.40
CA GLU A 97 14.63 -8.01 -1.33
C GLU A 97 13.38 -8.05 -0.43
N LEU A 98 13.59 -8.19 0.87
CA LEU A 98 12.52 -8.29 1.85
C LEU A 98 12.32 -6.94 2.52
N VAL A 99 11.09 -6.45 2.54
CA VAL A 99 10.75 -5.13 3.09
C VAL A 99 9.79 -5.31 4.26
N TYR A 100 10.16 -4.80 5.42
CA TYR A 100 9.29 -4.85 6.61
C TYR A 100 8.45 -3.59 6.69
N GLU A 101 7.12 -3.72 6.69
CA GLU A 101 6.18 -2.61 6.91
C GLU A 101 5.88 -2.47 8.41
N VAL A 102 6.19 -1.30 8.98
CA VAL A 102 5.77 -0.95 10.35
C VAL A 102 4.31 -0.52 10.28
N ASN A 103 3.44 -1.27 10.97
CA ASN A 103 1.97 -1.14 10.88
C ASN A 103 1.42 0.19 11.42
N GLU A 104 2.18 0.90 12.24
CA GLU A 104 1.75 2.14 12.88
C GLU A 104 2.82 3.23 12.79
N ASN A 105 2.40 4.47 13.00
CA ASN A 105 3.35 5.57 13.11
C ASN A 105 4.11 5.46 14.43
N ILE A 106 5.42 5.62 14.40
CA ILE A 106 6.30 5.48 15.57
C ILE A 106 7.07 6.76 15.82
N ARG A 107 7.28 7.16 17.08
CA ARG A 107 8.15 8.30 17.40
C ARG A 107 9.62 7.90 17.57
N ASP A 108 9.87 6.61 17.82
CA ASP A 108 11.19 6.05 18.10
C ASP A 108 11.17 4.52 17.87
N ALA A 109 12.34 3.88 17.82
CA ALA A 109 12.53 2.45 17.78
C ALA A 109 13.73 2.02 18.66
N LEU A 110 13.56 0.95 19.45
CA LEU A 110 14.67 0.41 20.24
C LEU A 110 15.76 -0.16 19.34
N THR A 111 17.02 0.05 19.74
CA THR A 111 18.19 -0.47 19.03
C THR A 111 18.17 -1.99 18.89
N SER A 112 17.70 -2.71 19.92
CA SER A 112 17.51 -4.17 19.87
C SER A 112 16.51 -4.57 18.78
N THR A 113 15.41 -3.83 18.68
CA THR A 113 14.33 -4.10 17.74
C THR A 113 14.78 -3.87 16.29
N ILE A 114 15.50 -2.79 16.02
CA ILE A 114 16.07 -2.52 14.68
C ILE A 114 17.09 -3.60 14.30
N ALA A 115 17.94 -4.00 15.25
CA ALA A 115 18.89 -5.10 15.05
C ALA A 115 18.16 -6.41 14.70
N ASP A 116 17.04 -6.71 15.36
CA ASP A 116 16.23 -7.88 15.06
C ASP A 116 15.56 -7.80 13.67
N ILE A 117 15.05 -6.63 13.28
CA ILE A 117 14.49 -6.40 11.93
C ILE A 117 15.55 -6.68 10.85
N SER A 118 16.78 -6.23 11.05
CA SER A 118 17.88 -6.44 10.08
C SER A 118 18.21 -7.94 9.83
N LYS A 119 17.81 -8.83 10.76
CA LYS A 119 18.00 -10.27 10.60
C LYS A 119 17.07 -10.89 9.57
N PHE A 120 15.92 -10.28 9.26
CA PHE A 120 14.94 -10.86 8.33
C PHE A 120 14.50 -9.93 7.20
N ALA A 121 14.73 -8.62 7.30
CA ALA A 121 14.42 -7.65 6.26
C ALA A 121 15.69 -6.97 5.73
N ASN A 122 15.62 -6.49 4.49
CA ASN A 122 16.65 -5.70 3.83
C ASN A 122 16.38 -4.19 3.92
N SER A 123 15.12 -3.80 4.03
CA SER A 123 14.65 -2.41 4.12
C SER A 123 13.36 -2.32 4.93
N VAL A 124 12.96 -1.11 5.31
CA VAL A 124 11.79 -0.85 6.14
C VAL A 124 10.87 0.19 5.48
N ILE A 125 9.57 0.02 5.66
CA ILE A 125 8.55 1.01 5.32
C ILE A 125 7.97 1.57 6.63
N ILE A 126 7.93 2.90 6.73
CA ILE A 126 7.31 3.61 7.86
C ILE A 126 6.28 4.63 7.35
N GLY A 127 5.34 5.00 8.20
CA GLY A 127 4.38 6.05 7.88
C GLY A 127 4.98 7.46 7.97
N LYS A 128 4.43 8.41 7.19
CA LYS A 128 4.85 9.83 7.17
C LYS A 128 4.97 10.45 8.57
N GLU A 129 4.02 10.16 9.46
CA GLU A 129 4.02 10.73 10.81
C GLU A 129 5.04 10.11 11.75
N SER A 130 5.73 9.05 11.31
CA SER A 130 6.91 8.54 12.03
C SER A 130 8.13 9.43 11.83
N VAL A 131 8.15 10.22 10.74
CA VAL A 131 9.23 11.15 10.42
C VAL A 131 8.89 12.54 10.93
N TYR A 132 7.69 13.02 10.58
CA TYR A 132 7.16 14.31 11.01
C TYR A 132 5.80 14.11 11.68
N PRO A 133 5.72 14.09 13.02
CA PRO A 133 4.46 13.99 13.74
C PRO A 133 3.52 15.07 13.25
N ARG A 134 2.24 14.76 13.10
CA ARG A 134 1.26 15.69 12.55
C ARG A 134 0.19 15.97 13.58
N SER A 135 -0.16 17.26 13.77
CA SER A 135 -1.39 17.64 14.47
C SER A 135 -2.29 18.46 13.57
N LYS A 136 -3.49 17.93 13.30
CA LYS A 136 -4.42 18.42 12.26
C LYS A 136 -3.76 18.52 10.88
N ARG A 137 -3.18 19.68 10.58
CA ARG A 137 -2.61 20.07 9.28
C ARG A 137 -1.18 20.58 9.40
N PHE A 138 -0.59 20.50 10.58
CA PHE A 138 0.72 21.07 10.87
C PHE A 138 1.68 19.96 11.27
N LEU A 139 2.91 20.10 10.81
CA LEU A 139 3.99 19.18 11.16
C LEU A 139 4.68 19.66 12.43
N GLY A 140 4.93 18.74 13.36
CA GLY A 140 5.85 18.93 14.46
C GLY A 140 7.30 18.69 14.04
N ASP A 141 8.17 18.63 15.04
CA ASP A 141 9.61 18.46 14.84
C ASP A 141 9.96 17.09 14.24
N GLN A 142 11.07 17.05 13.50
CA GLN A 142 11.62 15.82 12.93
C GLN A 142 12.01 14.81 14.02
N THR A 143 11.61 13.55 13.85
CA THR A 143 12.10 12.44 14.68
C THR A 143 13.46 11.93 14.22
N ASP A 144 14.13 11.15 15.06
CA ASP A 144 15.40 10.51 14.72
C ASP A 144 15.23 9.08 14.15
N VAL A 145 13.98 8.66 13.88
CA VAL A 145 13.64 7.29 13.43
C VAL A 145 14.41 6.91 12.17
N VAL A 146 14.45 7.79 11.17
CA VAL A 146 15.14 7.51 9.90
C VAL A 146 16.65 7.33 10.12
N ALA A 147 17.27 8.22 10.91
CA ALA A 147 18.68 8.14 11.23
C ALA A 147 19.02 6.84 12.00
N LYS A 148 18.14 6.41 12.92
CA LYS A 148 18.30 5.15 13.66
C LYS A 148 18.27 3.93 12.74
N PHE A 149 17.34 3.86 11.78
CA PHE A 149 17.33 2.76 10.80
C PHE A 149 18.56 2.79 9.88
N HIS A 150 18.97 3.97 9.41
CA HIS A 150 20.19 4.12 8.60
C HIS A 150 21.46 3.69 9.33
N ALA A 151 21.56 3.92 10.64
CA ALA A 151 22.69 3.44 11.45
C ALA A 151 22.85 1.90 11.41
N PHE A 152 21.76 1.17 11.16
CA PHE A 152 21.74 -0.28 10.96
C PHE A 152 21.82 -0.70 9.48
N LYS A 153 22.12 0.24 8.59
CA LYS A 153 22.17 0.03 7.12
C LYS A 153 20.84 -0.48 6.56
N LEU A 154 19.71 -0.14 7.20
CA LEU A 154 18.38 -0.41 6.69
C LEU A 154 17.89 0.81 5.90
N PRO A 155 17.72 0.71 4.57
CA PRO A 155 17.06 1.74 3.78
C PRO A 155 15.63 1.94 4.26
N VAL A 156 15.19 3.19 4.31
CA VAL A 156 13.86 3.60 4.78
C VAL A 156 13.03 4.11 3.61
N TYR A 157 11.87 3.50 3.43
CA TYR A 157 10.82 3.98 2.53
C TYR A 157 9.68 4.58 3.35
N VAL A 158 9.07 5.65 2.85
CA VAL A 158 7.97 6.32 3.56
C VAL A 158 6.67 6.25 2.78
N GLN A 159 5.57 6.00 3.48
CA GLN A 159 4.23 5.90 2.91
C GLN A 159 3.17 6.69 3.71
N LEU A 160 2.01 7.02 3.15
CA LEU A 160 1.66 7.03 1.73
C LEU A 160 1.65 8.49 1.26
N PHE A 161 2.30 8.78 0.14
CA PHE A 161 2.29 10.11 -0.46
C PHE A 161 1.09 10.25 -1.39
N GLU A 162 0.34 11.32 -1.18
CA GLU A 162 -0.93 11.59 -1.84
C GLU A 162 -0.96 13.06 -2.27
N ASN A 163 -1.51 13.35 -3.45
CA ASN A 163 -1.61 14.71 -3.97
C ASN A 163 -2.82 15.49 -3.45
N ASP A 164 -3.67 14.87 -2.64
CA ASP A 164 -4.92 15.46 -2.23
C ASP A 164 -4.68 16.63 -1.27
N PHE A 165 -5.40 17.74 -1.48
CA PHE A 165 -5.34 18.89 -0.57
C PHE A 165 -5.61 18.47 0.89
N VAL A 166 -6.46 17.46 1.08
CA VAL A 166 -6.79 16.93 2.40
C VAL A 166 -5.76 15.93 2.97
N SER A 167 -4.77 15.48 2.22
CA SER A 167 -3.68 14.66 2.75
C SER A 167 -2.43 15.48 3.04
N LEU A 168 -2.26 16.66 2.43
CA LEU A 168 -1.07 17.49 2.59
C LEU A 168 -1.10 18.38 3.85
N PRO A 169 -0.02 18.37 4.65
CA PRO A 169 0.27 19.39 5.66
C PRO A 169 0.47 20.79 5.06
N ARG A 170 0.12 21.82 5.84
CA ARG A 170 0.26 23.23 5.47
C ARG A 170 1.73 23.65 5.36
N ASP A 171 2.61 23.03 6.13
CA ASP A 171 4.05 23.27 6.09
C ASP A 171 4.63 23.08 4.69
N PHE A 172 4.07 22.14 3.91
CA PHE A 172 4.50 21.91 2.52
C PHE A 172 3.86 22.87 1.50
N HIS A 173 3.23 23.95 1.95
CA HIS A 173 2.48 24.87 1.09
C HIS A 173 1.42 24.19 0.22
N LEU A 174 0.97 23.00 0.65
CA LEU A 174 0.03 22.15 -0.07
C LEU A 174 0.55 21.72 -1.46
N ASP A 175 1.88 21.66 -1.61
CA ASP A 175 2.56 21.20 -2.81
C ASP A 175 3.17 19.80 -2.58
N PRO A 176 2.73 18.76 -3.33
CA PRO A 176 3.25 17.41 -3.18
C PRO A 176 4.73 17.27 -3.60
N TYR A 177 5.24 18.15 -4.46
CA TYR A 177 6.66 18.17 -4.80
C TYR A 177 7.51 18.65 -3.63
N VAL A 178 7.03 19.68 -2.91
CA VAL A 178 7.67 20.19 -1.70
C VAL A 178 7.65 19.13 -0.60
N GLU A 179 6.54 18.41 -0.45
CA GLU A 179 6.46 17.25 0.46
C GLU A 179 7.53 16.21 0.09
N ILE A 180 7.53 15.70 -1.14
CA ILE A 180 8.51 14.68 -1.57
C ILE A 180 9.96 15.18 -1.39
N ASN A 181 10.25 16.43 -1.78
CA ASN A 181 11.57 17.04 -1.63
C ASN A 181 12.03 17.08 -0.17
N THR A 182 11.13 17.41 0.74
CA THR A 182 11.47 17.52 2.16
C THR A 182 11.81 16.16 2.76
N TYR A 183 11.10 15.09 2.39
CA TYR A 183 11.45 13.75 2.84
C TYR A 183 12.73 13.22 2.18
N VAL A 184 12.90 13.42 0.87
CA VAL A 184 14.02 12.85 0.11
C VAL A 184 15.32 13.61 0.36
N ASN A 185 15.34 14.93 0.20
CA ASN A 185 16.54 15.76 0.35
C ASN A 185 16.71 16.34 1.76
N GLY A 186 15.61 16.57 2.49
CA GLY A 186 15.69 17.07 3.88
C GLY A 186 16.06 15.97 4.87
N VAL A 187 15.28 14.88 4.92
CA VAL A 187 15.52 13.76 5.85
C VAL A 187 16.48 12.71 5.28
N GLY A 188 16.52 12.55 3.96
CA GLY A 188 17.34 11.52 3.33
C GLY A 188 16.67 10.15 3.21
N VAL A 189 15.34 10.07 3.12
CA VAL A 189 14.67 8.76 2.93
C VAL A 189 15.08 8.14 1.59
N ASN A 190 15.16 6.81 1.55
CA ASN A 190 15.66 6.08 0.38
C ASN A 190 14.62 5.95 -0.75
N GLY A 191 13.35 6.20 -0.44
CA GLY A 191 12.30 6.34 -1.44
C GLY A 191 10.95 6.62 -0.82
N VAL A 192 9.99 6.91 -1.69
CA VAL A 192 8.62 7.22 -1.32
C VAL A 192 7.67 6.22 -1.97
N ILE A 193 6.62 5.84 -1.24
CA ILE A 193 5.50 5.05 -1.76
C ILE A 193 4.34 6.02 -1.95
N THR A 194 3.79 6.04 -3.17
CA THR A 194 2.75 7.01 -3.55
C THR A 194 1.63 6.35 -4.35
N SER A 195 0.41 6.85 -4.17
CA SER A 195 -0.73 6.57 -5.06
C SER A 195 -0.71 7.43 -6.34
N TYR A 196 0.20 8.41 -6.43
CA TYR A 196 0.35 9.35 -7.54
C TYR A 196 1.73 9.21 -8.21
N PRO A 197 1.99 8.09 -8.93
CA PRO A 197 3.31 7.80 -9.51
C PRO A 197 3.77 8.85 -10.53
N SER A 198 2.85 9.53 -11.21
CA SER A 198 3.16 10.62 -12.14
C SER A 198 3.86 11.79 -11.45
N THR A 199 3.45 12.14 -10.22
CA THR A 199 4.07 13.21 -9.42
C THR A 199 5.50 12.83 -9.06
N ALA A 200 5.70 11.63 -8.51
CA ALA A 200 7.03 11.16 -8.14
C ALA A 200 7.95 11.06 -9.37
N CYS A 201 7.44 10.56 -10.51
CA CYS A 201 8.18 10.53 -11.77
C CYS A 201 8.62 11.93 -12.24
N ARG A 202 7.73 12.93 -12.13
CA ARG A 202 8.06 14.33 -12.48
C ARG A 202 9.07 14.92 -11.52
N TYR A 203 8.90 14.71 -10.21
CA TYR A 203 9.87 15.08 -9.19
C TYR A 203 11.26 14.57 -9.54
N ARG A 204 11.42 13.26 -9.79
CA ARG A 204 12.72 12.67 -10.11
C ARG A 204 13.37 13.20 -11.38
N ARG A 205 12.57 13.58 -12.39
CA ARG A 205 13.08 14.15 -13.65
C ARG A 205 13.41 15.63 -13.53
N ASN A 206 13.16 16.25 -12.38
CA ASN A 206 13.53 17.62 -12.13
C ASN A 206 15.06 17.76 -12.18
N ARG A 207 15.52 18.70 -13.00
CA ARG A 207 16.95 18.98 -13.21
C ARG A 207 17.62 19.61 -12.00
N CYS A 208 16.83 20.17 -11.08
CA CYS A 208 17.35 20.85 -9.90
C CYS A 208 17.62 19.88 -8.74
N LEU A 209 17.34 18.59 -8.92
CA LEU A 209 17.62 17.58 -7.91
C LEU A 209 19.11 17.30 -7.79
N GLY A 210 19.61 17.30 -6.56
CA GLY A 210 21.01 16.99 -6.27
C GLY A 210 21.99 18.10 -6.63
N LEU A 211 21.49 19.32 -6.90
CA LEU A 211 22.36 20.48 -7.03
C LEU A 211 23.10 20.75 -5.71
N PRO A 212 24.32 21.30 -5.76
CA PRO A 212 25.00 21.86 -4.60
C PRO A 212 24.13 22.86 -3.85
N ALA A 213 24.37 23.04 -2.55
CA ALA A 213 23.55 23.92 -1.71
C ALA A 213 23.55 25.39 -2.18
N ASP A 214 24.63 25.85 -2.79
CA ASP A 214 24.80 27.19 -3.38
C ASP A 214 24.11 27.37 -4.73
N GLU A 215 23.80 26.29 -5.44
CA GLU A 215 23.09 26.29 -6.72
C GLU A 215 21.61 25.87 -6.59
N THR A 216 21.22 25.31 -5.43
CA THR A 216 19.87 24.84 -5.18
C THR A 216 18.91 26.04 -5.15
N PRO A 217 17.93 26.11 -6.06
CA PRO A 217 17.01 27.23 -6.08
C PRO A 217 16.09 27.21 -4.86
N PRO A 218 15.57 28.38 -4.40
CA PRO A 218 14.75 28.46 -3.19
C PRO A 218 13.54 27.52 -3.17
N PHE A 219 12.90 27.28 -4.32
CA PHE A 219 11.76 26.35 -4.44
C PHE A 219 12.14 24.86 -4.28
N MET A 220 13.42 24.52 -4.36
CA MET A 220 13.97 23.18 -4.08
C MET A 220 14.60 23.06 -2.70
N THR A 221 14.53 24.12 -1.88
CA THR A 221 14.98 24.02 -0.50
C THR A 221 13.96 23.21 0.31
N PRO A 222 14.36 22.14 1.03
CA PRO A 222 13.47 21.42 1.93
C PRO A 222 12.80 22.36 2.93
N VAL A 223 11.52 22.13 3.22
CA VAL A 223 10.85 22.89 4.29
C VAL A 223 11.43 22.49 5.63
N VAL A 224 11.59 23.45 6.53
CA VAL A 224 11.90 23.16 7.93
C VAL A 224 10.58 22.81 8.64
N PRO A 225 10.37 21.54 9.03
CA PRO A 225 9.14 21.13 9.72
C PRO A 225 8.98 21.86 11.04
N GLY A 226 7.75 22.07 11.49
CA GLY A 226 7.47 22.75 12.76
C GLY A 226 7.52 24.27 12.68
N GLN A 227 8.06 24.87 11.61
CA GLN A 227 8.21 26.33 11.54
C GLN A 227 6.88 27.09 11.64
N LEU A 228 5.78 26.53 11.12
CA LEU A 228 4.49 27.19 11.21
C LEU A 228 4.01 27.36 12.66
N TYR A 229 4.41 26.50 13.60
CA TYR A 229 4.06 26.68 15.01
C TYR A 229 4.60 27.99 15.60
N SER A 230 5.77 28.45 15.15
CA SER A 230 6.37 29.71 15.59
C SER A 230 5.57 30.96 15.16
N LEU A 231 4.69 30.81 14.17
CA LEU A 231 3.88 31.89 13.61
C LEU A 231 2.44 31.91 14.16
N MET A 232 2.06 30.94 15.00
CA MET A 232 0.70 30.81 15.53
C MET A 232 0.53 31.49 16.89
N THR A 233 -0.64 32.07 17.14
CA THR A 233 -1.05 32.39 18.52
C THR A 233 -1.49 31.12 19.26
N PRO A 234 -1.45 31.11 20.61
CA PRO A 234 -1.87 29.94 21.40
C PRO A 234 -3.29 29.44 21.06
N GLU A 235 -4.19 30.33 20.69
CA GLU A 235 -5.59 30.00 20.31
C GLU A 235 -5.68 29.30 18.94
N GLN A 236 -4.69 29.51 18.07
CA GLN A 236 -4.62 28.92 16.73
C GLN A 236 -3.87 27.59 16.71
N MET A 237 -3.10 27.29 17.77
CA MET A 237 -2.32 26.07 17.85
C MET A 237 -3.24 24.84 17.78
N PRO A 238 -2.90 23.85 16.96
CA PRO A 238 -3.63 22.60 16.97
C PRO A 238 -3.43 21.91 18.33
N PRO A 239 -4.42 21.12 18.79
CA PRO A 239 -4.31 20.41 20.05
C PRO A 239 -3.09 19.49 20.04
N ALA A 240 -2.41 19.38 21.18
CA ALA A 240 -1.34 18.40 21.34
C ALA A 240 -1.91 17.00 21.13
N MET A 241 -1.30 16.24 20.22
CA MET A 241 -1.65 14.83 20.01
C MET A 241 -0.89 13.93 20.98
N ALA A 242 -1.46 12.77 21.29
CA ALA A 242 -0.74 11.74 22.02
C ALA A 242 0.53 11.37 21.24
N PRO A 243 1.68 11.22 21.89
CA PRO A 243 2.89 10.80 21.20
C PRO A 243 2.71 9.44 20.55
N ASN A 244 3.21 9.28 19.33
CA ASN A 244 3.28 7.98 18.67
C ASN A 244 4.06 6.95 19.54
N PRO A 245 3.74 5.66 19.45
CA PRO A 245 4.44 4.63 20.20
C PRO A 245 5.92 4.52 19.82
N ILE A 246 6.67 3.81 20.66
CA ILE A 246 8.06 3.41 20.39
C ILE A 246 8.01 1.98 19.90
N LEU A 247 8.67 1.68 18.78
CA LEU A 247 8.78 0.31 18.26
C LEU A 247 9.66 -0.53 19.17
N ARG A 248 9.08 -1.58 19.75
CA ARG A 248 9.71 -2.50 20.71
C ARG A 248 9.78 -3.91 20.15
N ASP A 249 10.57 -4.75 20.82
CA ASP A 249 10.78 -6.14 20.41
C ASP A 249 9.47 -6.93 20.34
N ALA A 250 8.52 -6.65 21.24
CA ALA A 250 7.20 -7.28 21.27
C ALA A 250 6.32 -6.94 20.05
N ASP A 251 6.53 -5.77 19.44
CA ASP A 251 5.73 -5.30 18.30
C ASP A 251 6.16 -6.00 17.00
N VAL A 252 7.40 -6.48 16.96
CA VAL A 252 8.01 -7.20 15.82
C VAL A 252 7.99 -8.72 16.02
N ALA A 253 8.08 -9.17 17.28
CA ALA A 253 8.10 -10.58 17.63
C ALA A 253 6.77 -11.26 17.30
N GLN A 254 6.82 -12.21 16.37
CA GLN A 254 5.67 -13.02 16.00
C GLN A 254 6.02 -14.50 16.11
N GLY A 255 5.03 -15.28 16.52
CA GLY A 255 5.15 -16.73 16.60
C GLY A 255 5.28 -17.38 15.21
N PRO A 256 5.68 -18.66 15.14
CA PRO A 256 5.74 -19.39 13.88
C PRO A 256 4.36 -19.46 13.20
N ILE A 257 4.34 -19.32 11.87
CA ILE A 257 3.12 -19.51 11.08
C ILE A 257 2.72 -20.99 11.14
N PRO A 258 1.45 -21.30 11.47
CA PRO A 258 0.97 -22.67 11.53
C PRO A 258 1.05 -23.33 10.14
N PRO A 259 1.26 -24.65 10.07
CA PRO A 259 1.26 -25.36 8.80
C PRO A 259 -0.13 -25.30 8.15
N SER A 260 -0.16 -25.10 6.83
CA SER A 260 -1.40 -25.18 6.05
C SER A 260 -1.93 -26.61 6.08
N ARG A 261 -3.03 -26.85 6.79
CA ARG A 261 -3.67 -28.17 6.86
C ARG A 261 -4.97 -28.14 6.08
N ILE A 262 -5.11 -29.04 5.11
CA ILE A 262 -6.40 -29.29 4.47
C ILE A 262 -7.32 -29.85 5.55
N LEU A 263 -8.43 -29.17 5.83
CA LEU A 263 -9.51 -29.73 6.65
C LEU A 263 -10.01 -30.99 5.94
N SER A 264 -9.69 -32.16 6.48
CA SER A 264 -10.21 -33.43 5.95
C SER A 264 -11.73 -33.35 5.89
N PRO A 265 -12.38 -33.82 4.81
CA PRO A 265 -13.83 -33.95 4.82
C PRO A 265 -14.25 -34.83 6.01
N PRO A 266 -15.38 -34.53 6.67
CA PRO A 266 -15.88 -35.36 7.75
C PRO A 266 -16.02 -36.80 7.25
N PRO A 267 -15.74 -37.82 8.08
CA PRO A 267 -15.80 -39.21 7.67
C PRO A 267 -17.23 -39.57 7.25
N GLY A 268 -17.47 -39.53 5.94
CA GLY A 268 -18.72 -39.96 5.32
C GLY A 268 -18.77 -41.48 5.30
N ASN A 269 -19.28 -42.07 6.38
CA ASN A 269 -19.66 -43.47 6.39
C ASN A 269 -21.01 -43.63 7.08
N ARG A 270 -22.08 -43.67 6.28
CA ARG A 270 -23.05 -44.77 6.21
C ARG A 270 -24.25 -44.37 5.35
N THR A 271 -24.55 -45.23 4.41
CA THR A 271 -25.75 -45.31 3.57
C THR A 271 -27.00 -45.17 4.46
N ALA A 272 -27.82 -44.14 4.21
CA ALA A 272 -29.16 -44.06 4.78
C ALA A 272 -30.10 -44.98 3.95
N PRO A 273 -30.94 -45.82 4.57
CA PRO A 273 -31.96 -46.57 3.84
C PRO A 273 -33.10 -45.63 3.38
N PRO A 274 -33.82 -45.97 2.29
CA PRO A 274 -34.83 -45.09 1.72
C PRO A 274 -36.05 -44.91 2.65
N PRO A 275 -36.75 -43.77 2.62
CA PRO A 275 -37.88 -43.52 3.51
C PRO A 275 -39.09 -44.38 3.11
N ARG A 276 -39.75 -45.00 4.09
CA ARG A 276 -41.09 -45.59 3.93
C ARG A 276 -42.15 -44.49 3.88
N ALA A 277 -43.14 -44.69 3.02
CA ALA A 277 -44.29 -43.78 2.84
C ALA A 277 -45.46 -44.06 3.79
N SER A 278 -46.28 -43.02 4.00
CA SER A 278 -47.71 -42.95 4.42
C SER A 278 -47.97 -42.28 5.79
N PRO A 279 -49.17 -41.70 6.04
CA PRO A 279 -50.05 -40.93 5.15
C PRO A 279 -50.54 -39.59 5.78
N SER A 280 -51.25 -38.82 4.95
CA SER A 280 -51.86 -37.49 5.11
C SER A 280 -52.72 -37.22 6.35
N GLY A 281 -52.65 -35.98 6.85
CA GLY A 281 -53.67 -35.35 7.71
C GLY A 281 -53.36 -33.88 8.03
N GLN A 282 -53.86 -32.94 7.22
CA GLN A 282 -54.09 -31.52 7.57
C GLN A 282 -55.60 -31.34 7.86
N PRO A 283 -56.09 -30.32 8.62
CA PRO A 283 -55.79 -28.87 8.48
C PRO A 283 -55.96 -28.01 9.79
N PRO A 284 -56.12 -26.66 9.78
CA PRO A 284 -55.51 -25.59 8.97
C PRO A 284 -54.85 -24.41 9.78
N ALA A 285 -54.06 -23.62 9.05
CA ALA A 285 -53.81 -22.16 9.13
C ALA A 285 -53.07 -21.50 10.33
N THR A 286 -51.87 -20.96 10.05
CA THR A 286 -51.61 -19.50 9.90
C THR A 286 -50.14 -19.30 9.49
N VAL A 287 -49.90 -18.88 8.23
CA VAL A 287 -48.56 -18.54 7.71
C VAL A 287 -48.59 -17.08 7.27
N MET A 288 -47.84 -16.23 7.97
CA MET A 288 -47.44 -14.91 7.48
C MET A 288 -46.12 -15.06 6.74
N GLY A 289 -46.20 -15.23 5.41
CA GLY A 289 -45.05 -15.24 4.51
C GLY A 289 -44.89 -13.88 3.85
N ILE A 290 -43.79 -13.19 4.16
CA ILE A 290 -43.30 -12.05 3.36
C ILE A 290 -42.34 -12.64 2.33
N LEU A 291 -42.71 -12.57 1.06
CA LEU A 291 -41.94 -13.06 -0.09
C LEU A 291 -41.60 -11.84 -0.95
N PHE A 292 -40.34 -11.40 -0.93
CA PHE A 292 -39.83 -10.43 -1.90
C PHE A 292 -39.39 -11.17 -3.15
N SER A 293 -40.24 -11.10 -4.19
CA SER A 293 -39.89 -11.51 -5.56
C SER A 293 -39.12 -10.38 -6.24
N ILE A 294 -37.87 -10.63 -6.64
CA ILE A 294 -37.13 -9.76 -7.57
C ILE A 294 -37.47 -10.26 -8.98
N VAL A 295 -38.23 -9.44 -9.71
CA VAL A 295 -38.51 -9.62 -11.14
C VAL A 295 -37.29 -9.13 -11.93
N PHE A 296 -36.69 -10.01 -12.72
CA PHE A 296 -35.76 -9.65 -13.79
C PHE A 296 -36.56 -9.20 -15.01
N VAL A 297 -36.45 -7.92 -15.38
CA VAL A 297 -36.91 -7.43 -16.69
C VAL A 297 -35.74 -7.50 -17.65
N VAL A 298 -35.82 -8.44 -18.60
CA VAL A 298 -34.98 -8.47 -19.80
C VAL A 298 -35.67 -7.61 -20.86
N GLY A 299 -35.11 -6.45 -21.15
CA GLY A 299 -35.55 -5.59 -22.25
C GLY A 299 -34.67 -5.82 -23.48
N THR A 300 -35.26 -6.37 -24.55
CA THR A 300 -34.70 -6.39 -25.90
C THR A 300 -35.44 -5.39 -26.78
N THR A 301 -34.73 -4.44 -27.39
CA THR A 301 -35.16 -3.67 -28.56
C THR A 301 -33.91 -3.46 -29.42
N VAL A 302 -33.71 -4.25 -30.48
CA VAL A 302 -34.11 -3.99 -31.89
C VAL A 302 -33.42 -2.75 -32.46
N LEU A 303 -32.56 -3.02 -33.44
CA LEU A 303 -31.82 -2.11 -34.31
C LEU A 303 -32.78 -1.27 -35.16
N GLU A 304 -32.55 0.05 -35.23
CA GLU A 304 -32.94 0.83 -36.39
C GLU A 304 -31.91 1.94 -36.65
N ASN A 305 -31.42 1.99 -37.89
CA ASN A 305 -30.46 2.95 -38.40
C ASN A 305 -31.09 4.35 -38.44
N GLY A 306 -30.46 5.31 -37.74
CA GLY A 306 -30.73 6.73 -37.87
C GLY A 306 -29.41 7.50 -37.93
N ARG A 307 -29.08 7.96 -39.13
CA ARG A 307 -27.95 8.84 -39.44
C ARG A 307 -28.30 10.24 -38.97
N GLU A 308 -27.59 10.76 -37.96
CA GLU A 308 -27.55 12.19 -37.68
C GLU A 308 -26.12 12.60 -37.35
N GLU A 309 -25.62 13.49 -38.19
CA GLU A 309 -24.28 14.05 -38.22
C GLU A 309 -24.22 15.14 -37.13
N VAL A 310 -23.48 14.87 -36.05
CA VAL A 310 -23.14 15.89 -35.05
C VAL A 310 -21.63 16.06 -35.08
N THR A 311 -21.22 17.24 -35.48
CA THR A 311 -19.85 17.73 -35.62
C THR A 311 -19.05 17.58 -34.33
N ASP A 312 -17.84 17.06 -34.49
CA ASP A 312 -16.81 16.90 -33.47
C ASP A 312 -16.23 18.27 -33.08
N ASP A 313 -16.54 18.73 -31.87
CA ASP A 313 -15.91 19.88 -31.21
C ASP A 313 -15.30 19.42 -29.87
N SER A 314 -14.56 18.32 -29.88
CA SER A 314 -13.87 17.81 -28.68
C SER A 314 -12.34 17.77 -28.77
N GLU A 315 -11.76 18.46 -29.76
CA GLU A 315 -10.31 18.55 -29.94
C GLU A 315 -9.69 19.91 -29.54
N GLU A 316 -10.37 20.70 -28.69
CA GLU A 316 -9.83 21.97 -28.16
C GLU A 316 -10.04 22.18 -26.65
N GLU A 317 -10.01 21.12 -25.84
CA GLU A 317 -9.89 21.23 -24.36
C GLU A 317 -8.74 20.37 -23.82
N ALA A 318 -7.73 20.09 -24.66
CA ALA A 318 -6.47 19.44 -24.27
C ALA A 318 -5.26 20.39 -24.30
N LYS A 319 -5.48 21.71 -24.29
CA LYS A 319 -4.42 22.73 -24.36
C LYS A 319 -4.43 23.79 -23.26
N SER A 320 -5.24 23.62 -22.22
CA SER A 320 -5.26 24.52 -21.06
C SER A 320 -5.13 23.76 -19.72
N GLY A 321 -4.29 22.72 -19.69
CA GLY A 321 -3.67 22.28 -18.45
C GLY A 321 -2.34 23.01 -18.36
N SER A 322 -2.25 24.07 -17.56
CA SER A 322 -0.97 24.77 -17.30
C SER A 322 0.10 23.73 -17.00
N GLU A 323 1.14 23.64 -17.85
CA GLU A 323 2.36 22.93 -17.53
C GLU A 323 2.99 23.62 -16.32
N ILE A 324 2.60 23.21 -15.12
CA ILE A 324 3.37 23.47 -13.90
C ILE A 324 4.54 22.48 -13.95
N GLY A 325 5.45 22.73 -14.88
CA GLY A 325 6.78 22.14 -14.89
C GLY A 325 7.63 22.82 -13.82
N PHE A 326 8.64 22.11 -13.31
CA PHE A 326 9.63 22.78 -12.47
C PHE A 326 10.30 23.91 -13.27
N PRO A 327 10.56 25.07 -12.64
CA PRO A 327 11.33 26.13 -13.27
C PRO A 327 12.69 25.58 -13.75
N PRO A 328 13.25 26.16 -14.82
CA PRO A 328 14.58 25.77 -15.27
C PRO A 328 15.62 26.09 -14.19
N CYS A 329 16.53 25.14 -14.04
CA CYS A 329 17.90 25.29 -13.60
C CYS A 329 18.77 24.92 -14.82
#